data_AF-A0A2R5G0R0-F1
#
_entry.id   AF-A0A2R5G0R0-F1
#
_cell.length_a   1.000
_cell.length_b   1.000
_cell.length_c   1.000
_cell.angle_alpha   90.00
_cell.angle_beta   90.00
_cell.angle_gamma   90.00
#
_symmetry.space_group_name_H-M   'P 1'
#
loop_
_entity.id
_entity.type
_entity.pdbx_description
1 polymer ?
#
loop_
_entity_poly.entity_id
_entity_poly.type
_entity_poly.pdbx_seq_one_letter_code
_entity_poly.pdbx_strand_id
1 'polypeptide(L)'
;MTHSITKTQDPLTSRDRTIIAHIINQSDYPHKCQSEHVITIWINDDVVWVKMTHGYARFNKIQFKAAVAHFKQVLETPRERNDRLSQELETACKKFKLWHGQIDWLSFGCKLFQDKELMGVVGYNERGWYCRRRQYGPSQQVLTIDDAITLLGVKVAAA
;
A
#
# COMPACT_ATOMS: atom_id res chain seq x y z
N MET A 1 38.98 3.42 27.29
CA MET A 1 37.55 3.05 27.37
C MET A 1 36.87 3.57 26.12
N THR A 2 36.67 2.73 25.11
CA THR A 2 36.02 3.09 23.85
C THR A 2 34.52 2.97 24.02
N HIS A 3 33.83 4.10 24.14
CA HIS A 3 32.37 4.15 24.10
C HIS A 3 31.90 3.82 22.68
N SER A 4 31.36 2.62 22.49
CA SER A 4 30.57 2.27 21.31
C SER A 4 29.27 3.08 21.33
N ILE A 5 29.26 4.18 20.59
CA ILE A 5 28.03 4.96 20.33
C ILE A 5 27.16 4.10 19.42
N THR A 6 26.20 3.38 20.02
CA THR A 6 25.12 2.74 19.28
C THR A 6 24.38 3.85 18.53
N LYS A 7 24.47 3.84 17.20
CA LYS A 7 23.78 4.79 16.32
C LYS A 7 22.29 4.66 16.62
N THR A 8 21.71 5.59 17.38
CA THR A 8 20.26 5.61 17.66
C THR A 8 19.57 5.58 16.31
N GLN A 9 18.95 4.45 16.00
CA GLN A 9 18.26 4.25 14.74
C GLN A 9 17.16 5.30 14.69
N ASP A 10 17.27 6.22 13.75
CA ASP A 10 16.28 7.26 13.55
C ASP A 10 14.90 6.59 13.42
N PRO A 11 13.94 6.89 14.30
CA PRO A 11 12.64 6.21 14.29
C PRO A 11 11.83 6.53 13.03
N LEU A 12 12.23 7.54 12.25
CA LEU A 12 11.57 7.94 11.01
C LEU A 12 12.40 7.56 9.80
N THR A 13 11.78 6.88 8.84
CA THR A 13 12.39 6.67 7.53
C THR A 13 12.35 7.96 6.71
N SER A 14 13.19 8.08 5.68
CA SER A 14 13.13 9.21 4.74
C SER A 14 11.73 9.37 4.13
N ARG A 15 11.04 8.26 3.86
CA ARG A 15 9.67 8.25 3.35
C ARG A 15 8.68 8.83 4.37
N ASP A 16 8.79 8.44 5.64
CA ASP A 16 7.92 8.99 6.69
C ASP A 16 8.11 10.51 6.79
N ARG A 17 9.36 10.98 6.72
CA ARG A 17 9.69 12.41 6.70
C ARG A 17 9.08 13.13 5.50
N THR A 18 9.10 12.53 4.31
CA THR A 18 8.44 13.10 3.11
C THR A 18 6.92 13.20 3.29
N ILE A 19 6.28 12.15 3.80
CA ILE A 19 4.83 12.15 4.06
C ILE A 19 4.48 13.22 5.10
N ILE A 20 5.22 13.28 6.20
CA ILE A 20 5.01 14.26 7.28
C ILE A 20 5.20 15.68 6.76
N ALA A 21 6.25 15.96 5.98
CA ALA A 21 6.47 17.28 5.39
C ALA A 21 5.33 17.68 4.44
N HIS A 22 4.81 16.74 3.65
CA HIS A 22 3.66 16.99 2.78
C HIS A 22 2.40 17.34 3.58
N ILE A 23 2.09 16.59 4.64
CA ILE A 23 0.95 16.87 5.52
C ILE A 23 1.09 18.26 6.17
N ILE A 24 2.28 18.60 6.66
CA ILE A 24 2.56 19.91 7.27
C ILE A 24 2.36 21.05 6.27
N ASN A 25 2.78 20.87 5.02
CA ASN A 25 2.59 21.89 3.98
C ASN A 25 1.12 22.13 3.60
N GLN A 26 0.20 21.26 3.99
CA GLN A 26 -1.25 21.42 3.81
C GLN A 26 -1.96 21.96 5.07
N SER A 27 -1.20 22.26 6.12
CA SER A 27 -1.71 22.74 7.40
C SER A 27 -1.53 24.26 7.56
N ASP A 28 -1.90 24.78 8.73
CA ASP A 28 -1.68 26.16 9.14
C ASP A 28 -0.23 26.45 9.57
N TYR A 29 0.69 25.48 9.41
CA TYR A 29 2.10 25.67 9.75
C TYR A 29 2.75 26.76 8.86
N PRO A 30 3.44 27.75 9.45
CA PRO A 30 3.82 28.99 8.73
C PRO A 30 4.99 28.84 7.76
N HIS A 31 5.61 27.65 7.67
CA HIS A 31 6.80 27.43 6.84
C HIS A 31 6.58 26.29 5.84
N LYS A 32 7.04 26.51 4.60
CA LYS A 32 7.14 25.43 3.61
C LYS A 32 8.27 24.46 4.02
N CYS A 33 7.89 23.24 4.32
CA CYS A 33 8.75 22.21 4.88
C CYS A 33 9.19 21.18 3.83
N GLN A 34 10.43 20.73 3.95
CA GLN A 34 10.99 19.58 3.23
C GLN A 34 11.16 18.40 4.20
N SER A 35 11.42 17.20 3.68
CA SER A 35 11.61 15.99 4.51
C SER A 35 12.73 16.18 5.54
N GLU A 36 13.79 16.88 5.18
CA GLU A 36 14.99 17.09 6.00
C GLU A 36 14.69 18.03 7.16
N HIS A 37 13.61 18.80 7.10
CA HIS A 37 13.18 19.69 8.18
C HIS A 37 12.44 18.95 9.28
N VAL A 38 11.92 17.74 9.02
CA VAL A 38 11.33 16.91 10.07
C VAL A 38 12.46 16.43 10.96
N ILE A 39 12.29 16.46 12.28
CA ILE A 39 13.26 15.94 13.26
C ILE A 39 12.72 14.67 13.89
N THR A 40 11.56 14.75 14.55
CA THR A 40 10.92 13.60 15.21
C THR A 40 9.42 13.84 15.36
N ILE A 41 8.69 12.79 15.72
CA ILE A 41 7.26 12.79 15.98
C ILE A 41 6.99 12.08 17.30
N TRP A 42 6.02 12.56 18.06
CA TRP A 42 5.46 11.82 19.20
C TRP A 42 3.98 12.11 19.34
N ILE A 43 3.30 11.25 20.09
CA ILE A 43 1.88 11.37 20.36
C ILE A 43 1.74 11.65 21.85
N ASN A 44 0.98 12.69 22.18
CA ASN A 44 0.53 12.96 23.53
C ASN A 44 -1.00 13.07 23.49
N ASP A 45 -1.68 12.14 24.16
CA ASP A 45 -3.13 11.96 24.09
C ASP A 45 -3.65 11.86 22.64
N ASP A 46 -4.54 12.78 22.25
CA ASP A 46 -5.11 12.90 20.91
C ASP A 46 -4.38 13.90 20.02
N VAL A 47 -3.20 14.36 20.44
CA VAL A 47 -2.37 15.31 19.70
C VAL A 47 -1.09 14.65 19.23
N VAL A 48 -0.87 14.70 17.92
CA VAL A 48 0.41 14.37 17.28
C VAL A 48 1.25 15.64 17.26
N TRP A 49 2.43 15.56 17.85
CA TRP A 49 3.43 16.61 17.81
C TRP A 49 4.53 16.23 16.84
N VAL A 50 4.85 17.15 15.92
CA VAL A 50 5.99 17.00 15.01
C VAL A 50 6.99 18.11 15.31
N LYS A 51 8.21 17.70 15.68
CA LYS A 51 9.32 18.64 15.79
C LYS A 51 9.95 18.84 14.41
N MET A 52 10.01 20.10 14.01
CA MET A 52 10.67 20.57 12.80
C MET A 52 11.93 21.36 13.18
N THR A 53 12.82 21.57 12.22
CA THR A 53 13.95 22.53 12.34
C THR A 53 13.47 23.95 12.65
N HIS A 54 12.27 24.30 12.21
CA HIS A 54 11.69 25.64 12.34
C HIS A 54 10.70 25.79 13.51
N GLY A 55 10.47 24.75 14.31
CA GLY A 55 9.48 24.80 15.40
C GLY A 55 8.70 23.50 15.56
N TYR A 56 7.45 23.62 16.02
CA TYR A 56 6.58 22.47 16.29
C TYR A 56 5.25 22.61 15.56
N ALA A 57 4.83 21.54 14.89
CA ALA A 57 3.49 21.41 14.34
C ALA A 57 2.67 20.46 15.24
N ARG A 58 1.37 20.72 15.36
CA ARG A 58 0.45 19.90 16.16
C ARG A 58 -0.75 19.50 15.32
N PHE A 59 -1.19 18.26 15.44
CA PHE A 59 -2.31 17.71 14.68
C PHE A 59 -3.21 16.88 15.57
N ASN A 60 -4.51 16.83 15.23
CA ASN A 60 -5.38 15.80 15.79
C ASN A 60 -4.91 14.42 15.28
N LYS A 61 -4.80 13.46 16.19
CA LYS A 61 -4.28 12.11 15.91
C LYS A 61 -5.07 11.34 14.85
N ILE A 62 -6.40 11.42 14.89
CA ILE A 62 -7.25 10.68 13.95
C ILE A 62 -7.11 11.26 12.55
N GLN A 63 -7.17 12.59 12.44
CA GLN A 63 -7.00 13.30 11.17
C GLN A 63 -5.60 13.08 10.57
N PHE A 64 -4.55 13.15 11.42
CA PHE A 64 -3.19 12.90 10.97
C PHE A 64 -3.00 11.47 10.48
N LYS A 65 -3.55 10.47 11.18
CA LYS A 65 -3.51 9.07 10.75
C LYS A 65 -4.19 8.87 9.40
N ALA A 66 -5.33 9.50 9.17
CA ALA A 66 -6.04 9.45 7.89
C ALA A 66 -5.21 10.09 6.76
N ALA A 67 -4.61 11.26 7.01
CA ALA A 67 -3.75 11.95 6.06
C ALA A 67 -2.50 11.10 5.70
N VAL A 68 -1.84 10.51 6.69
CA VAL A 68 -0.71 9.59 6.46
C VAL A 68 -1.13 8.41 5.60
N ALA A 69 -2.29 7.79 5.87
CA ALA A 69 -2.79 6.67 5.06
C ALA A 69 -3.04 7.08 3.61
N HIS A 70 -3.67 8.24 3.40
CA HIS A 70 -3.92 8.79 2.07
C HIS A 70 -2.60 9.04 1.30
N PHE A 71 -1.62 9.71 1.93
CA PHE A 71 -0.33 9.98 1.27
C PHE A 71 0.52 8.73 1.05
N LYS A 72 0.39 7.72 1.91
CA LYS A 72 1.02 6.42 1.68
C LYS A 72 0.50 5.75 0.40
N GLN A 73 -0.79 5.91 0.10
CA GLN A 73 -1.38 5.42 -1.15
C GLN A 73 -0.93 6.24 -2.36
N VAL A 74 -0.91 7.57 -2.24
CA VAL A 74 -0.50 8.46 -3.35
C VAL A 74 0.99 8.30 -3.69
N LEU A 75 1.84 8.11 -2.68
CA LEU A 75 3.29 7.90 -2.84
C LEU A 75 3.66 6.40 -2.88
N GLU A 76 2.69 5.51 -3.06
CA GLU A 76 2.95 4.07 -3.16
C GLU A 76 3.88 3.82 -4.35
N THR A 77 5.05 3.23 -4.09
CA THR A 77 5.95 2.86 -5.19
C THR A 77 5.37 1.67 -5.95
N PRO A 78 5.71 1.48 -7.24
CA PRO A 78 5.25 0.31 -7.98
C PRO A 78 5.54 -1.01 -7.26
N ARG A 79 6.68 -1.09 -6.55
CA ARG A 79 7.05 -2.25 -5.74
C ARG A 79 6.09 -2.48 -4.58
N GLU A 80 5.86 -1.47 -3.74
CA GLU A 80 4.96 -1.61 -2.58
C GLU A 80 3.52 -1.90 -3.00
N ARG A 81 3.08 -1.26 -4.09
CA ARG A 81 1.77 -1.56 -4.70
C ARG A 81 1.71 -3.03 -5.08
N ASN A 82 2.70 -3.52 -5.79
CA ASN A 82 2.72 -4.91 -6.23
C ASN A 82 2.83 -5.88 -5.05
N ASP A 83 3.61 -5.56 -4.02
CA ASP A 83 3.70 -6.37 -2.79
C ASP A 83 2.34 -6.46 -2.09
N ARG A 84 1.61 -5.34 -1.96
CA ARG A 84 0.24 -5.30 -1.42
C ARG A 84 -0.72 -6.11 -2.28
N LEU A 85 -0.73 -5.90 -3.59
CA LEU A 85 -1.61 -6.62 -4.51
C LEU A 85 -1.30 -8.13 -4.52
N SER A 86 -0.03 -8.53 -4.33
CA SER A 86 0.37 -9.93 -4.21
C SER A 86 -0.23 -10.56 -2.96
N GLN A 87 -0.21 -9.84 -1.83
CA GLN A 87 -0.85 -10.31 -0.59
C GLN A 87 -2.38 -10.42 -0.71
N GLU A 88 -3.02 -9.46 -1.37
CA GLU A 88 -4.46 -9.51 -1.68
C GLU A 88 -4.79 -10.73 -2.55
N LEU A 89 -4.00 -10.96 -3.61
CA LEU A 89 -4.14 -12.11 -4.50
C LEU A 89 -3.96 -13.45 -3.77
N GLU A 90 -2.92 -13.58 -2.94
CA GLU A 90 -2.68 -14.79 -2.15
C GLU A 90 -3.82 -15.08 -1.18
N THR A 91 -4.35 -14.05 -0.53
CA THR A 91 -5.48 -14.15 0.40
C THR A 91 -6.73 -14.64 -0.33
N ALA A 92 -7.02 -14.06 -1.49
CA ALA A 92 -8.14 -14.49 -2.32
C ALA A 92 -7.92 -15.92 -2.85
N CYS A 93 -6.73 -16.27 -3.32
CA CYS A 93 -6.41 -17.62 -3.76
C CYS A 93 -6.66 -18.66 -2.66
N LYS A 94 -6.26 -18.38 -1.41
CA LYS A 94 -6.57 -19.25 -0.26
C LYS A 94 -8.07 -19.39 -0.02
N LYS A 95 -8.84 -18.28 -0.09
CA LYS A 95 -10.30 -18.28 0.09
C LYS A 95 -11.03 -19.10 -0.97
N PHE A 96 -10.59 -19.04 -2.22
CA PHE A 96 -11.22 -19.73 -3.34
C PHE A 96 -10.58 -21.10 -3.67
N LYS A 97 -9.61 -21.57 -2.86
CA LYS A 97 -8.81 -22.79 -3.11
C LYS A 97 -8.17 -22.80 -4.51
N LEU A 98 -7.61 -21.67 -4.90
CA LEU A 98 -6.91 -21.46 -6.16
C LEU A 98 -5.40 -21.40 -5.97
N TRP A 99 -4.68 -21.63 -7.07
CA TRP A 99 -3.25 -21.44 -7.19
C TRP A 99 -2.98 -20.37 -8.25
N HIS A 100 -2.08 -19.44 -7.98
CA HIS A 100 -1.62 -18.51 -9.00
C HIS A 100 -0.29 -18.98 -9.60
N GLY A 101 -0.12 -18.74 -10.90
CA GLY A 101 1.16 -18.92 -11.58
C GLY A 101 2.15 -17.79 -11.25
N GLN A 102 3.21 -17.70 -12.06
CA GLN A 102 4.16 -16.59 -11.98
C GLN A 102 3.46 -15.25 -12.21
N ILE A 103 3.72 -14.29 -11.32
CA ILE A 103 3.27 -12.90 -11.44
C ILE A 103 4.25 -12.15 -12.34
N ASP A 104 3.74 -11.52 -13.38
CA ASP A 104 4.48 -10.49 -14.12
C ASP A 104 4.48 -9.20 -13.28
N TRP A 105 5.61 -8.87 -12.67
CA TRP A 105 5.75 -7.71 -11.79
C TRP A 105 5.74 -6.36 -12.53
N LEU A 106 5.92 -6.33 -13.85
CA LEU A 106 5.83 -5.08 -14.62
C LEU A 106 4.38 -4.66 -14.83
N SER A 107 3.54 -5.62 -15.24
CA SER A 107 2.12 -5.38 -15.54
C SER A 107 1.16 -5.77 -14.41
N PHE A 108 1.68 -6.42 -13.37
CA PHE A 108 0.94 -7.06 -12.28
C PHE A 108 -0.17 -8.00 -12.79
N GLY A 109 0.21 -9.10 -13.43
CA GLY A 109 -0.74 -10.09 -13.95
C GLY A 109 -0.26 -11.53 -13.80
N CYS A 110 -1.19 -12.47 -13.56
CA CYS A 110 -0.89 -13.89 -13.43
C CYS A 110 -2.06 -14.78 -13.88
N LYS A 111 -1.75 -16.06 -14.15
CA LYS A 111 -2.76 -17.09 -14.41
C LYS A 111 -3.26 -17.68 -13.10
N LEU A 112 -4.56 -17.97 -13.01
CA LEU A 112 -5.19 -18.67 -11.90
C LEU A 112 -5.55 -20.10 -12.30
N PHE A 113 -5.33 -21.03 -11.38
CA PHE A 113 -5.56 -22.45 -11.57
C PHE A 113 -6.39 -23.03 -10.43
N GLN A 114 -7.30 -23.94 -10.77
CA GLN A 114 -8.05 -24.78 -9.83
C GLN A 114 -7.81 -26.23 -10.22
N ASP A 115 -7.33 -27.08 -9.30
CA ASP A 115 -7.05 -28.50 -9.59
C ASP A 115 -6.23 -28.76 -10.87
N LYS A 116 -5.26 -27.87 -11.15
CA LYS A 116 -4.40 -27.83 -12.36
C LYS A 116 -5.09 -27.39 -13.65
N GLU A 117 -6.38 -27.07 -13.62
CA GLU A 117 -7.11 -26.46 -14.73
C GLU A 117 -6.96 -24.94 -14.72
N LEU A 118 -6.73 -24.33 -15.89
CA LEU A 118 -6.61 -22.88 -16.04
C LEU A 118 -8.00 -22.23 -15.96
N MET A 119 -8.24 -21.44 -14.91
CA MET A 119 -9.49 -20.68 -14.74
C MET A 119 -9.48 -19.36 -15.51
N GLY A 120 -8.31 -18.75 -15.64
CA GLY A 120 -8.16 -17.50 -16.37
C GLY A 120 -6.90 -16.74 -15.98
N VAL A 121 -6.89 -15.48 -16.34
CA VAL A 121 -5.84 -14.51 -16.02
C VAL A 121 -6.47 -13.42 -15.15
N VAL A 122 -5.79 -13.04 -14.09
CA VAL A 122 -6.11 -11.84 -13.30
C VAL A 122 -4.93 -10.88 -13.34
N GLY A 123 -5.20 -9.61 -13.16
CA GLY A 123 -4.16 -8.61 -12.99
C GLY A 123 -4.72 -7.29 -12.47
N TYR A 124 -3.83 -6.32 -12.32
CA TYR A 124 -4.19 -5.00 -11.80
C TYR A 124 -3.61 -3.90 -12.69
N ASN A 125 -4.42 -2.91 -13.04
CA ASN A 125 -3.98 -1.74 -13.79
C ASN A 125 -4.56 -0.44 -13.18
N GLU A 126 -4.40 0.68 -13.88
CA GLU A 126 -4.88 2.00 -13.41
C GLU A 126 -6.40 2.06 -13.13
N ARG A 127 -7.19 1.15 -13.70
CA ARG A 127 -8.64 1.05 -13.51
C ARG A 127 -9.04 0.07 -12.41
N GLY A 128 -8.07 -0.60 -11.79
CA GLY A 128 -8.30 -1.57 -10.72
C GLY A 128 -7.96 -3.01 -11.13
N TRP A 129 -8.60 -3.95 -10.45
CA TRP A 129 -8.47 -5.37 -10.74
C TRP A 129 -9.17 -5.71 -12.05
N TYR A 130 -8.61 -6.64 -12.81
CA TYR A 130 -9.26 -7.17 -13.99
C TYR A 130 -9.08 -8.67 -14.11
N CYS A 131 -10.03 -9.31 -14.80
CA CYS A 131 -9.93 -10.71 -15.17
C CYS A 131 -10.16 -10.93 -16.67
N ARG A 132 -9.57 -12.00 -17.20
CA ARG A 132 -9.81 -12.53 -18.55
C ARG A 132 -9.94 -14.05 -18.47
N ARG A 133 -11.02 -14.61 -19.02
CA ARG A 133 -11.16 -16.08 -19.13
C ARG A 133 -10.18 -16.70 -20.13
N ARG A 134 -9.76 -15.93 -21.13
CA ARG A 134 -8.79 -16.36 -22.16
C ARG A 134 -7.65 -15.35 -22.23
N GLN A 135 -6.44 -15.81 -22.55
CA GLN A 135 -5.23 -14.98 -22.61
C GLN A 135 -5.41 -13.71 -23.49
N TYR A 136 -6.15 -13.83 -24.59
CA TYR A 136 -6.45 -12.74 -25.53
C TYR A 136 -7.92 -12.31 -25.52
N GLY A 137 -8.65 -12.57 -24.43
CA GLY A 137 -10.06 -12.20 -24.28
C GLY A 137 -10.26 -10.76 -23.77
N PRO A 138 -11.50 -10.23 -23.88
CA PRO A 138 -11.84 -8.93 -23.28
C PRO A 138 -11.60 -8.96 -21.77
N SER A 139 -11.11 -7.84 -21.23
CA SER A 139 -10.88 -7.69 -19.79
C SER A 139 -12.16 -7.18 -19.12
N GLN A 140 -12.56 -7.83 -18.04
CA GLN A 140 -13.61 -7.32 -17.16
C GLN A 140 -12.94 -6.62 -15.97
N GLN A 141 -13.30 -5.35 -15.77
CA GLN A 141 -12.75 -4.51 -14.70
C GLN A 141 -13.64 -4.60 -13.46
N VAL A 142 -13.01 -4.69 -12.29
CA VAL A 142 -13.67 -4.82 -10.99
C VAL A 142 -12.85 -4.11 -9.91
N LEU A 143 -13.50 -3.80 -8.80
CA LEU A 143 -12.86 -3.10 -7.69
C LEU A 143 -12.06 -4.02 -6.77
N THR A 144 -12.40 -5.31 -6.72
CA THR A 144 -11.77 -6.29 -5.84
C THR A 144 -11.32 -7.55 -6.58
N ILE A 145 -10.29 -8.22 -6.06
CA ILE A 145 -9.84 -9.51 -6.60
C ILE A 145 -10.88 -10.62 -6.42
N ASP A 146 -11.68 -10.56 -5.36
CA ASP A 146 -12.77 -11.52 -5.11
C ASP A 146 -13.83 -11.47 -6.21
N ASP A 147 -14.21 -10.26 -6.65
CA ASP A 147 -15.13 -10.07 -7.76
C ASP A 147 -14.51 -10.59 -9.07
N ALA A 148 -13.20 -10.36 -9.26
CA ALA A 148 -12.48 -10.81 -10.45
C ALA A 148 -12.49 -12.35 -10.55
N ILE A 149 -12.25 -13.04 -9.43
CA ILE A 149 -12.28 -14.49 -9.34
C ILE A 149 -13.71 -15.02 -9.53
N THR A 150 -14.70 -14.35 -8.95
CA THR A 150 -16.11 -14.75 -9.10
C THR A 150 -16.57 -14.67 -10.56
N LEU A 151 -16.13 -13.66 -11.32
CA LEU A 151 -16.42 -13.52 -12.75
C LEU A 151 -15.78 -14.63 -13.62
N LEU A 152 -14.68 -15.22 -13.17
CA LEU A 152 -14.12 -16.42 -13.78
C LEU A 152 -14.99 -17.66 -13.57
N GLY A 153 -16.03 -17.58 -12.74
CA GLY A 153 -16.98 -18.66 -12.46
C GLY A 153 -16.58 -19.52 -11.25
N VAL A 154 -15.55 -19.12 -10.51
CA VAL A 154 -15.11 -19.82 -9.31
C VAL A 154 -16.00 -19.41 -8.14
N LYS A 155 -16.59 -20.41 -7.46
CA LYS A 155 -17.37 -20.18 -6.24
C LYS A 155 -16.45 -20.26 -5.03
N VAL A 156 -16.78 -19.50 -3.99
CA VAL A 156 -16.11 -19.63 -2.68
C VAL A 156 -16.22 -21.09 -2.25
N ALA A 157 -15.11 -21.69 -1.87
CA ALA A 157 -15.13 -23.04 -1.33
C ALA A 157 -15.96 -23.04 -0.05
N ALA A 158 -17.03 -23.83 0.01
CA ALA A 158 -17.76 -24.05 1.25
C ALA A 158 -16.77 -24.54 2.31
N ALA A 159 -16.82 -23.89 3.47
CA ALA A 159 -16.00 -24.21 4.65
C ALA A 159 -16.31 -25.63 5.15
#